data_AF-A0A7Y0S596-F1
#
_entry.id   AF-A0A7Y0S596-F1
#
_cell.length_a   1.000
_cell.length_b   1.000
_cell.length_c   1.000
_cell.angle_alpha   90.00
_cell.angle_beta   90.00
_cell.angle_gamma   90.00
#
_symmetry.space_group_name_H-M   'P 1'
#
loop_
_entity.id
_entity.type
_entity.pdbx_description
1 polymer ?
#
loop_
_entity_poly.entity_id
_entity_poly.type
_entity_poly.pdbx_seq_one_letter_code
_entity_poly.pdbx_strand_id
1 'polypeptide(L)' 'IYQDYVCSSVLRVARELFAILPDEFVVINATDKLLNKATGHLEESNVLSVYISRARLGGINMETIDPSDCMKNFIHNMS' A
#
# COMPACT_ATOMS: atom_id res chain seq x y z
N ILE A 1 13.99 3.01 -0.28
CA ILE A 1 13.63 3.87 0.88
C ILE A 1 12.18 4.36 0.80
N TYR A 2 11.81 5.24 -0.14
CA TYR A 2 10.43 5.76 -0.20
C TYR A 2 9.41 4.65 -0.51
N GLN A 3 9.71 3.81 -1.51
CA GLN A 3 8.90 2.65 -1.85
C GLN A 3 8.72 1.68 -0.68
N ASP A 4 9.80 1.24 -0.03
CA ASP A 4 9.73 0.30 1.10
C ASP A 4 8.91 0.84 2.25
N TYR A 5 9.02 2.15 2.52
CA TYR A 5 8.23 2.84 3.55
C TYR A 5 6.74 2.84 3.22
N VAL A 6 6.37 3.24 1.99
CA VAL A 6 4.98 3.28 1.54
C VAL A 6 4.38 1.87 1.55
N CYS A 7 5.11 0.89 1.01
CA CYS A 7 4.68 -0.50 0.98
C CYS A 7 4.49 -1.09 2.38
N SER A 8 5.42 -0.82 3.31
CA SER A 8 5.31 -1.25 4.71
C SER A 8 4.10 -0.63 5.40
N SER A 9 3.88 0.67 5.18
CA SER A 9 2.76 1.41 5.76
C SER A 9 1.43 0.84 5.28
N VAL A 10 1.32 0.53 3.99
CA VAL A 10 0.13 -0.07 3.40
C VAL A 10 -0.15 -1.47 3.94
N LEU A 11 0.88 -2.32 4.09
CA LEU A 11 0.72 -3.65 4.70
C LEU A 11 0.25 -3.56 6.15
N ARG A 12 0.79 -2.60 6.92
CA ARG A 12 0.36 -2.35 8.28
C ARG A 12 -1.12 -1.94 8.34
N VAL A 13 -1.51 -0.95 7.53
CA VAL A 13 -2.91 -0.48 7.47
C VAL A 13 -3.84 -1.62 7.05
N ALA A 14 -3.46 -2.46 6.09
CA ALA A 14 -4.26 -3.63 5.70
C ALA A 14 -4.51 -4.58 6.86
N ARG A 15 -3.48 -4.88 7.67
CA ARG A 15 -3.62 -5.74 8.85
C ARG A 15 -4.52 -5.13 9.91
N GLU A 16 -4.36 -3.83 10.19
CA GLU A 16 -5.19 -3.10 11.14
C GLU A 16 -6.66 -3.07 10.67
N LEU A 17 -6.92 -2.81 9.39
CA LEU A 17 -8.25 -2.83 8.81
C LEU A 17 -8.90 -4.22 8.92
N PHE A 18 -8.20 -5.30 8.56
CA PHE A 18 -8.74 -6.65 8.68
C PHE A 18 -8.92 -7.13 10.13
N ALA A 19 -8.22 -6.53 11.09
CA ALA A 19 -8.44 -6.82 12.51
C ALA A 19 -9.76 -6.23 13.03
N ILE A 20 -10.22 -5.12 12.44
CA ILE A 20 -11.41 -4.38 12.88
C ILE A 20 -12.63 -4.74 12.03
N LEU A 21 -12.44 -4.84 10.72
CA LEU A 21 -13.50 -5.08 9.76
C LEU A 21 -13.62 -6.58 9.46
N PRO A 22 -14.83 -7.12 9.20
CA PRO A 22 -15.03 -8.50 8.79
C PRO A 22 -14.78 -8.73 7.29
N ASP A 23 -14.52 -7.67 6.52
CA ASP A 23 -14.39 -7.73 5.06
C ASP A 23 -13.24 -8.64 4.60
N GLU A 24 -13.44 -9.26 3.43
CA GLU A 24 -12.46 -10.14 2.79
C GLU A 24 -11.42 -9.36 1.97
N PHE A 25 -11.76 -8.13 1.55
CA PHE A 25 -10.92 -7.31 0.69
C PHE A 25 -10.90 -5.86 1.15
N VAL A 26 -9.76 -5.20 0.98
CA VAL A 26 -9.60 -3.76 1.21
C VAL A 26 -8.84 -3.13 0.05
N VAL A 27 -9.20 -1.90 -0.30
CA VAL A 27 -8.43 -1.05 -1.19
C VAL A 27 -7.75 0.02 -0.34
N ILE A 28 -6.44 0.13 -0.45
CA ILE A 28 -5.65 1.15 0.25
C ILE A 28 -4.99 2.04 -0.78
N ASN A 29 -5.21 3.34 -0.64
CA ASN A 29 -4.57 4.37 -1.45
C ASN A 29 -3.63 5.17 -0.54
N ALA A 30 -2.34 5.09 -0.79
CA ALA A 30 -1.33 5.93 -0.17
C ALA A 30 -1.14 7.17 -1.03
N THR A 31 -1.54 8.33 -0.52
CA THR A 31 -1.41 9.62 -1.20
C THR A 31 -0.32 10.45 -0.54
N ASP A 32 0.42 11.21 -1.35
CA ASP A 32 1.40 12.18 -0.86
C ASP A 32 1.30 13.46 -1.68
N LYS A 33 1.81 14.56 -1.12
CA LYS A 33 1.88 15.85 -1.81
C LYS A 33 3.15 15.91 -2.63
N LEU A 34 3.03 15.66 -3.94
CA LEU A 34 4.14 15.68 -4.87
C LEU A 34 4.22 17.04 -5.57
N LEU A 35 5.44 17.49 -5.85
CA LEU A 35 5.67 18.71 -6.61
C LEU A 35 5.30 18.47 -8.07
N ASN A 36 4.23 19.11 -8.54
CA ASN A 36 3.91 19.16 -9.95
C ASN A 36 4.95 20.05 -10.65
N LYS A 37 5.83 19.44 -11.45
CA LYS A 37 6.92 20.15 -12.14
C LYS A 37 6.44 21.12 -13.23
N ALA A 38 5.20 20.97 -13.71
CA ALA A 38 4.63 21.86 -14.70
C ALA A 38 4.02 23.12 -14.08
N THR A 39 3.43 23.02 -12.88
CA THR A 39 2.79 24.16 -12.18
C THR A 39 3.64 24.73 -11.04
N GLY A 40 4.64 23.99 -10.56
CA GLY A 40 5.46 24.33 -9.40
C GLY A 40 4.74 24.18 -8.06
N HIS A 41 3.53 23.62 -8.04
CA HIS A 41 2.70 23.48 -6.84
C HIS A 41 2.78 22.06 -6.26
N LEU A 42 2.54 21.94 -4.95
CA LEU A 42 2.36 20.65 -4.30
C LEU A 42 0.92 20.18 -4.48
N GLU A 43 0.75 19.04 -5.15
CA GLU A 43 -0.56 18.45 -5.45
C GLU A 43 -0.67 17.07 -4.79
N GLU A 44 -1.86 16.73 -4.29
CA GLU A 44 -2.12 15.39 -3.78
C GLU A 44 -2.13 14.39 -4.93
N SER A 45 -1.17 13.46 -4.90
CA SER A 45 -1.04 12.40 -5.89
C SER A 45 -1.11 11.05 -5.19
N ASN A 46 -1.73 10.09 -5.86
CA ASN A 46 -1.72 8.71 -5.40
C ASN A 46 -0.36 8.09 -5.73
N VAL A 47 0.36 7.68 -4.69
CA VAL A 47 1.69 7.07 -4.77
C VAL A 47 1.56 5.56 -4.91
N LEU A 48 0.59 4.96 -4.21
CA LEU A 48 0.33 3.53 -4.27
C LEU A 48 -1.15 3.26 -4.04
N SER A 49 -1.81 2.65 -5.02
CA SER A 49 -3.11 2.02 -4.85
C SER A 49 -2.93 0.52 -4.82
N VAL A 50 -3.49 -0.18 -3.84
CA VAL A 50 -3.44 -1.64 -3.79
C VAL A 50 -4.74 -2.24 -3.32
N TYR A 51 -5.12 -3.35 -3.98
CA TYR A 51 -6.24 -4.19 -3.60
C TYR A 51 -5.71 -5.46 -2.92
N ILE A 52 -6.02 -5.60 -1.63
CA ILE A 52 -5.50 -6.65 -0.76
C ILE A 52 -6.65 -7.55 -0.33
N SER A 53 -6.46 -8.86 -0.45
CA SER A 53 -7.34 -9.88 0.14
C SER A 53 -6.81 -10.33 1.50
N ARG A 54 -7.71 -10.54 2.47
CA ARG A 54 -7.39 -11.09 3.80
C ARG A 54 -6.64 -12.41 3.71
N ALA A 55 -7.08 -13.32 2.84
CA ALA A 55 -6.47 -14.64 2.70
C ALA A 55 -4.99 -14.57 2.26
N ARG A 56 -4.68 -13.80 1.20
CA ARG A 56 -3.28 -13.60 0.79
C ARG A 56 -2.45 -12.89 1.85
N LEU A 57 -3.00 -11.87 2.50
CA LEU A 57 -2.28 -11.15 3.55
C LEU A 57 -1.95 -12.05 4.75
N GLY A 58 -2.88 -12.93 5.14
CA GLY A 58 -2.69 -13.88 6.23
C GLY A 58 -1.68 -15.00 5.91
N GLY A 59 -1.44 -15.29 4.64
CA GLY A 59 -0.45 -16.29 4.21
C GLY A 59 0.99 -15.76 4.08
N ILE A 60 1.20 -14.46 4.29
CA ILE A 60 2.51 -13.83 4.13
C ILE A 60 3.33 -13.94 5.42
N ASN A 61 4.58 -14.38 5.32
CA ASN A 61 5.51 -14.39 6.45
C ASN A 61 6.10 -12.99 6.70
N MET A 62 5.43 -12.21 7.53
CA MET A 62 5.78 -10.81 7.84
C MET A 62 7.17 -10.62 8.47
N GLU A 63 7.81 -11.68 8.99
CA GLU A 63 9.16 -11.60 9.59
C GLU A 63 10.28 -11.54 8.55
N THR A 64 10.03 -12.01 7.33
CA THR A 64 11.06 -12.21 6.30
C THR A 64 10.75 -11.54 4.96
N ILE A 65 9.58 -10.91 4.83
CA ILE A 65 9.19 -10.30 3.56
C ILE A 65 9.97 -9.04 3.26
N ASP A 66 10.22 -8.84 1.97
CA ASP A 66 10.47 -7.52 1.43
C ASP A 66 9.11 -6.85 1.09
N PRO A 67 8.77 -5.70 1.69
CA PRO A 67 7.49 -5.03 1.48
C PRO A 67 7.23 -4.63 0.03
N SER A 68 8.28 -4.22 -0.69
CA SER A 68 8.17 -3.76 -2.07
C SER A 68 7.89 -4.92 -3.03
N ASP A 69 8.59 -6.04 -2.86
CA ASP A 69 8.34 -7.27 -3.63
C ASP A 69 7.01 -7.91 -3.27
N CYS A 70 6.59 -7.81 -2.01
CA CYS A 70 5.31 -8.34 -1.55
C CYS A 70 4.11 -7.73 -2.31
N MET A 71 4.22 -6.47 -2.76
CA MET A 71 3.17 -5.82 -3.56
C MET A 71 2.85 -6.56 -4.86
N LYS A 72 3.81 -7.30 -5.44
CA LYS A 72 3.60 -8.11 -6.66
C LYS A 72 2.56 -9.22 -6.46
N ASN A 73 2.29 -9.62 -5.22
CA ASN A 73 1.25 -10.60 -4.90
C ASN A 73 -0.17 -10.01 -4.92
N PHE A 74 -0.28 -8.68 -5.07
CA PHE A 74 -1.51 -7.93 -5.03
C PHE A 74 -1.71 -7.14 -6.33
N ILE A 75 -2.97 -6.81 -6.63
CA ILE A 75 -3.28 -5.87 -7.70
C ILE A 75 -2.89 -4.50 -7.17
N HIS A 76 -1.81 -3.93 -7.70
CA HIS A 76 -1.28 -2.65 -7.26
C HIS A 76 -1.03 -1.74 -8.45
N ASN A 77 -1.09 -0.43 -8.19
CA ASN A 77 -0.69 0.62 -9.10
C ASN A 77 0.22 1.57 -8.33
N MET A 78 1.47 1.67 -8.75
CA MET A 78 2.49 2.53 -8.16
C MET A 78 2.95 3.54 -9.22
N SER A 79 2.99 4.82 -8.86
CA SER A 79 3.26 5.95 -9.77
C SER A 79 4.46 6.79 -9.32
#